data_AF-S8FPJ6-F1
#
_entry.id   AF-S8FPJ6-F1
#
_cell.length_a   1.000
_cell.length_b   1.000
_cell.length_c   1.000
_cell.angle_alpha   90.00
_cell.angle_beta   90.00
_cell.angle_gamma   90.00
#
_symmetry.space_group_name_H-M   'P 1'
#
loop_
_entity.id
_entity.type
_entity.pdbx_description
1 polymer ?
#
loop_
_entity_poly.entity_id
_entity_poly.type
_entity_poly.pdbx_seq_one_letter_code
_entity_poly.pdbx_strand_id
1 'polypeptide(L)'
;MPIDSPAQLVEEFKKSGEFDRLRRELLAQFRSSDAMDTLMSRVEDIVKERLASDQKLHYMPETVMTRELMQELDRYPIVERAANETPAFSDPTFTSGIRNSIKTILQDARRNGE
;
A
#
# COMPACT_ATOMS: atom_id res chain seq x y z
N MET A 1 9.62 11.25 27.93
CA MET A 1 10.48 12.16 27.13
C MET A 1 9.58 13.13 26.38
N PRO A 2 9.81 14.44 26.47
CA PRO A 2 9.05 15.41 25.70
C PRO A 2 9.35 15.24 24.19
N ILE A 3 8.33 15.49 23.36
CA ILE A 3 8.46 15.53 21.90
C ILE A 3 8.67 16.99 21.51
N ASP A 4 9.90 17.33 21.11
CA ASP A 4 10.34 18.72 20.88
C ASP A 4 10.53 19.03 19.39
N SER A 5 10.38 18.02 18.52
CA SER A 5 10.51 18.17 17.06
C SER A 5 9.51 17.32 16.29
N PRO A 6 9.12 17.74 15.06
CA PRO A 6 8.29 16.93 14.18
C PRO A 6 8.88 15.55 13.88
N ALA A 7 10.22 15.43 13.80
CA ALA A 7 10.89 14.16 13.57
C ALA A 7 10.68 13.19 14.75
N GLN A 8 10.79 13.67 15.99
CA GLN A 8 10.51 12.87 17.18
C GLN A 8 9.05 12.42 17.24
N LEU A 9 8.10 13.27 16.83
CA LEU A 9 6.70 12.89 16.76
C LEU A 9 6.47 11.72 15.79
N VAL A 10 7.09 11.77 14.61
CA VAL A 10 7.00 10.69 13.62
C VAL A 10 7.62 9.40 14.14
N GLU A 11 8.75 9.48 14.83
CA GLU A 11 9.39 8.30 15.40
C GLU A 11 8.55 7.67 16.53
N GLU A 12 7.98 8.46 17.43
CA GLU A 12 7.06 7.95 18.47
C GLU A 12 5.77 7.41 17.85
N PHE A 13 5.28 8.03 16.77
CA PHE A 13 4.14 7.52 16.00
C PHE A 13 4.45 6.14 15.38
N LYS A 14 5.64 5.94 14.82
CA LYS A 14 6.06 4.63 14.32
C LYS A 14 6.18 3.60 15.44
N LYS A 15 6.79 3.97 16.58
CA LYS A 15 6.94 3.08 17.75
C LYS A 15 5.62 2.67 18.39
N SER A 16 4.60 3.52 18.30
CA SER A 16 3.27 3.24 18.86
C SER A 16 2.53 2.08 18.16
N GLY A 17 2.99 1.64 16.99
CA GLY A 17 2.31 0.63 16.17
C GLY A 17 1.15 1.18 15.33
N GLU A 18 0.81 2.47 15.49
CA GLU A 18 -0.23 3.13 14.69
C GLU A 18 0.12 3.17 13.20
N PHE A 19 1.41 3.28 12.86
CA PHE A 19 1.86 3.16 11.48
C PHE A 19 1.52 1.80 10.86
N ASP A 20 1.75 0.70 11.59
CA ASP A 20 1.43 -0.64 11.13
C ASP A 20 -0.07 -0.88 11.03
N ARG A 21 -0.84 -0.31 11.98
CA ARG A 21 -2.30 -0.33 11.94
C ARG A 21 -2.82 0.37 10.69
N LEU A 22 -2.38 1.60 10.42
CA LEU A 22 -2.80 2.36 9.24
C LEU A 22 -2.42 1.64 7.94
N ARG A 23 -1.22 1.06 7.88
CA ARG A 23 -0.80 0.25 6.73
C ARG A 23 -1.77 -0.91 6.46
N ARG A 24 -2.21 -1.62 7.50
CA ARG A 24 -3.17 -2.73 7.37
C ARG A 24 -4.56 -2.24 6.96
N GLU A 25 -5.03 -1.14 7.55
CA GLU A 25 -6.31 -0.53 7.20
C GLU A 25 -6.32 -0.06 5.74
N LEU A 26 -5.27 0.62 5.28
CA LEU A 26 -5.10 1.03 3.88
C LEU A 26 -5.09 -0.16 2.93
N LEU A 27 -4.35 -1.22 3.26
CA LEU A 27 -4.32 -2.43 2.45
C LEU A 27 -5.69 -3.12 2.39
N ALA A 28 -6.42 -3.14 3.50
CA ALA A 28 -7.77 -3.71 3.56
C ALA A 28 -8.74 -2.90 2.69
N GLN A 29 -8.72 -1.57 2.80
CA GLN A 29 -9.53 -0.67 1.98
C GLN A 29 -9.22 -0.83 0.50
N PHE A 30 -7.93 -0.87 0.13
CA PHE A 30 -7.51 -1.10 -1.24
C PHE A 30 -8.08 -2.40 -1.80
N ARG A 31 -7.94 -3.51 -1.04
CA ARG A 31 -8.46 -4.83 -1.42
C ARG A 31 -9.97 -4.89 -1.59
N SER A 32 -10.73 -4.05 -0.88
CA SER A 32 -12.18 -3.97 -0.98
C SER A 32 -12.68 -2.93 -1.99
N SER A 33 -11.77 -2.23 -2.68
CA SER A 33 -12.11 -1.13 -3.58
C SER A 33 -12.06 -1.54 -5.06
N ASP A 34 -12.74 -0.77 -5.90
CA ASP A 34 -12.71 -0.89 -7.37
C ASP A 34 -11.28 -0.72 -7.95
N ALA A 35 -10.35 -0.16 -7.18
CA ALA A 35 -8.95 -0.06 -7.58
C ALA A 35 -8.27 -1.43 -7.65
N MET A 36 -8.70 -2.41 -6.84
CA MET A 36 -8.24 -3.79 -6.95
C MET A 36 -8.72 -4.43 -8.25
N ASP A 37 -9.98 -4.23 -8.62
CA ASP A 37 -10.54 -4.76 -9.87
C ASP A 37 -9.83 -4.15 -11.08
N THR A 38 -9.56 -2.84 -11.02
CA THR A 38 -8.78 -2.13 -12.06
C THR A 38 -7.35 -2.67 -12.17
N LEU A 39 -6.70 -2.95 -11.03
CA LEU A 39 -5.36 -3.56 -11.01
C LEU A 39 -5.39 -4.95 -11.66
N MET A 40 -6.36 -5.79 -11.29
CA MET A 40 -6.50 -7.14 -11.84
C MET A 40 -6.79 -7.12 -13.34
N SER A 41 -7.65 -6.22 -13.82
CA SER A 41 -7.89 -6.03 -15.25
C SER A 41 -6.61 -5.69 -16.00
N ARG A 42 -5.80 -4.75 -15.47
CA ARG A 42 -4.51 -4.37 -16.09
C ARG A 42 -3.52 -5.53 -16.12
N VAL A 43 -3.46 -6.33 -15.05
CA VAL A 43 -2.63 -7.55 -15.00
C VAL A 43 -3.07 -8.54 -16.08
N GLU A 44 -4.39 -8.79 -16.20
CA GLU A 44 -4.93 -9.68 -17.23
C GLU A 44 -4.59 -9.19 -18.64
N ASP A 45 -4.70 -7.90 -18.90
CA ASP A 45 -4.41 -7.32 -20.22
C ASP A 45 -2.94 -7.51 -20.60
N ILE A 46 -2.01 -7.22 -19.67
CA ILE A 46 -0.56 -7.42 -19.88
C ILE A 46 -0.25 -8.89 -20.14
N VAL A 47 -0.85 -9.80 -19.37
CA VAL A 47 -0.64 -11.24 -19.52
C VAL A 47 -1.19 -11.73 -20.87
N LYS A 48 -2.40 -11.31 -21.26
CA LYS A 48 -3.00 -11.67 -22.55
C LYS A 48 -2.15 -11.16 -23.72
N GLU A 49 -1.68 -9.91 -23.65
CA GLU A 49 -0.80 -9.34 -24.65
C GLU A 49 0.53 -10.11 -24.75
N ARG A 50 1.13 -10.43 -23.61
CA ARG A 50 2.39 -11.20 -23.57
C ARG A 50 2.22 -12.60 -24.15
N LEU A 51 1.16 -13.32 -23.80
CA LEU A 51 0.85 -14.65 -24.32
C LEU A 51 0.49 -14.65 -25.82
N ALA A 52 -0.12 -13.57 -26.32
CA ALA A 52 -0.39 -13.41 -27.75
C ALA A 52 0.89 -13.09 -28.54
N SER A 53 1.79 -12.31 -27.94
CA SER A 53 3.06 -11.90 -28.56
C SER A 53 4.11 -13.01 -28.65
N ASP A 54 4.12 -13.93 -27.68
CA ASP A 54 5.16 -14.97 -27.56
C ASP A 54 4.53 -16.37 -27.50
N GLN A 55 4.33 -16.95 -28.69
CA GLN A 55 3.81 -18.32 -28.82
C GLN A 55 4.69 -19.36 -28.12
N LYS A 56 5.97 -19.08 -27.85
CA LYS A 56 6.86 -20.03 -27.18
C LYS A 56 6.46 -20.28 -25.74
N LEU A 57 5.81 -19.29 -25.09
CA LEU A 57 5.33 -19.41 -23.71
C LEU A 57 4.31 -20.54 -23.55
N HIS A 58 3.49 -20.83 -24.57
CA HIS A 58 2.50 -21.92 -24.53
C HIS A 58 3.11 -23.31 -24.48
N TYR A 59 4.37 -23.45 -24.89
CA TYR A 59 5.09 -24.73 -24.91
C TYR A 59 6.05 -24.88 -23.72
N MET A 60 6.16 -23.85 -22.87
CA MET A 60 7.00 -23.88 -21.68
C MET A 60 6.29 -24.53 -20.51
N PRO A 61 7.04 -25.11 -19.54
CA PRO A 61 6.47 -25.51 -18.27
C PRO A 61 5.79 -24.33 -17.57
N GLU A 62 4.65 -24.59 -16.92
CA GLU A 62 3.83 -23.59 -16.22
C GLU A 62 4.62 -22.71 -15.24
N THR A 63 5.61 -23.30 -14.56
CA THR A 63 6.46 -22.59 -13.60
C THR A 63 7.37 -21.56 -14.28
N VAL A 64 7.86 -21.87 -15.48
CA VAL A 64 8.69 -20.95 -16.28
C VAL A 64 7.83 -19.87 -16.90
N MET A 65 6.67 -20.25 -17.45
CA MET A 65 5.71 -19.30 -18.01
C MET A 65 5.25 -18.28 -16.95
N THR A 66 4.85 -18.74 -15.75
CA THR A 66 4.43 -17.86 -14.65
C THR A 66 5.55 -16.91 -14.25
N ARG A 67 6.81 -17.38 -14.18
CA ARG A 67 7.96 -16.54 -13.86
C ARG A 67 8.19 -15.45 -14.90
N GLU A 68 8.12 -15.78 -16.19
CA GLU A 68 8.28 -14.80 -17.28
C GLU A 68 7.16 -13.77 -17.28
N LEU A 69 5.91 -14.20 -17.03
CA LEU A 69 4.77 -13.28 -16.90
C LEU A 69 4.93 -12.34 -15.70
N MET A 70 5.40 -12.85 -14.55
CA MET A 70 5.69 -12.00 -13.39
C MET A 70 6.79 -10.98 -13.69
N GLN A 71 7.87 -11.38 -14.37
CA GLN A 71 8.92 -10.45 -14.78
C GLN A 71 8.44 -9.37 -15.75
N GLU A 72 7.48 -9.69 -16.61
CA GLU A 72 6.86 -8.71 -17.49
C GLU A 72 6.00 -7.73 -16.69
N LEU A 73 5.19 -8.22 -15.75
CA LEU A 73 4.38 -7.37 -14.86
C LEU A 73 5.24 -6.39 -14.05
N ASP A 74 6.42 -6.82 -13.59
CA ASP A 74 7.37 -5.97 -12.85
C ASP A 74 7.92 -4.80 -13.69
N ARG A 75 7.84 -4.85 -15.03
CA ARG A 75 8.25 -3.74 -15.91
C ARG A 75 7.28 -2.57 -15.87
N TYR A 76 6.05 -2.80 -15.41
CA TYR A 76 5.03 -1.79 -15.33
C TYR A 76 4.80 -1.38 -13.87
N PRO A 77 4.76 -0.09 -13.54
CA PRO A 77 4.48 0.38 -12.17
C PRO A 77 2.97 0.27 -11.85
N ILE A 78 2.35 -0.88 -12.10
CA ILE A 78 0.90 -1.10 -11.98
C ILE A 78 0.42 -0.97 -10.53
N VAL A 79 1.20 -1.45 -9.57
CA VAL A 79 0.88 -1.39 -8.14
C VAL A 79 0.99 0.05 -7.62
N GLU A 80 2.08 0.76 -7.96
CA GLU A 80 2.26 2.16 -7.57
C GLU A 80 1.17 3.06 -8.17
N ARG A 81 0.79 2.84 -9.44
CA ARG A 81 -0.32 3.56 -10.06
C ARG A 81 -1.64 3.31 -9.35
N ALA A 82 -1.98 2.04 -9.09
CA ALA A 82 -3.23 1.70 -8.40
C ALA A 82 -3.27 2.27 -6.97
N ALA A 83 -2.14 2.25 -6.25
CA ALA A 83 -2.02 2.84 -4.93
C ALA A 83 -2.21 4.37 -4.95
N ASN A 84 -1.65 5.07 -5.94
CA ASN A 84 -1.81 6.52 -6.08
C ASN A 84 -3.21 6.94 -6.52
N GLU A 85 -3.91 6.10 -7.29
CA GLU A 85 -5.28 6.33 -7.72
C GLU A 85 -6.30 6.11 -6.59
N THR A 86 -5.90 5.48 -5.48
CA THR A 86 -6.78 5.21 -4.33
C THR A 86 -6.91 6.45 -3.44
N PRO A 87 -8.11 7.03 -3.28
CA PRO A 87 -8.31 8.28 -2.54
C PRO A 87 -8.36 8.06 -1.01
N ALA A 88 -7.41 7.30 -0.45
CA ALA A 88 -7.45 6.92 0.96
C ALA A 88 -7.36 8.11 1.93
N PHE A 89 -6.63 9.16 1.53
CA PHE A 89 -6.54 10.42 2.30
C PHE A 89 -7.74 11.34 2.11
N SER A 90 -8.65 11.03 1.18
CA SER A 90 -9.90 11.77 1.00
C SER A 90 -10.97 11.34 2.00
N ASP A 91 -10.80 10.20 2.70
CA ASP A 91 -11.70 9.78 3.77
C ASP A 91 -11.49 10.65 5.04
N PRO A 92 -12.50 11.43 5.47
CA PRO A 92 -12.42 12.23 6.69
C PRO A 92 -12.25 11.38 7.96
N THR A 93 -12.72 10.13 7.94
CA THR A 93 -12.64 9.19 9.06
C THR A 93 -11.20 8.76 9.28
N PHE A 94 -10.52 8.40 8.20
CA PHE A 94 -9.09 8.05 8.19
C PHE A 94 -8.23 9.22 8.71
N THR A 95 -8.43 10.43 8.18
CA THR A 95 -7.70 11.62 8.61
C THR A 95 -7.95 11.98 10.09
N SER A 96 -9.19 11.80 10.56
CA SER A 96 -9.55 12.02 11.96
C SER A 96 -8.90 10.99 12.89
N GLY A 97 -8.80 9.73 12.45
CA GLY A 97 -8.08 8.67 13.16
C GLY A 97 -6.61 9.03 13.39
N ILE A 98 -5.90 9.45 12.34
CA ILE A 98 -4.50 9.89 12.42
C ILE A 98 -4.34 11.04 13.42
N ARG A 99 -5.21 12.06 13.32
CA ARG A 99 -5.16 13.22 14.21
C ARG A 99 -5.37 12.82 15.68
N ASN A 100 -6.28 11.88 15.94
CA ASN A 100 -6.53 11.38 17.29
C ASN A 100 -5.33 10.61 17.83
N SER A 101 -4.73 9.71 17.05
CA SER A 101 -3.54 8.95 17.46
C SER A 101 -2.35 9.88 17.75
N ILE A 102 -2.11 10.89 16.91
CA ILE A 102 -1.09 11.91 17.15
C ILE A 102 -1.36 12.69 18.44
N LYS A 103 -2.62 13.07 18.69
CA LYS A 103 -3.00 13.79 19.91
C LYS A 103 -2.74 12.95 21.15
N THR A 104 -3.06 11.66 21.13
CA THR A 104 -2.78 10.72 22.23
C THR A 104 -1.29 10.63 22.51
N ILE A 105 -0.46 10.44 21.46
CA ILE A 105 1.01 10.37 21.60
C ILE A 105 1.58 11.64 22.23
N LEU A 106 1.12 12.82 21.80
CA LEU A 106 1.55 14.09 22.38
C LEU A 106 1.13 14.26 23.85
N GLN A 107 -0.08 13.80 24.21
CA GLN A 107 -0.56 13.82 25.59
C GLN A 107 0.23 12.87 26.49
N ASP A 108 0.51 11.66 26.02
CA ASP A 108 1.29 10.67 26.76
C ASP A 108 2.76 11.11 26.92
N ALA A 109 3.36 11.70 25.87
CA ALA A 109 4.71 12.25 25.95
C ALA A 109 4.83 13.39 26.98
N ARG A 110 3.79 14.24 27.08
CA ARG A 110 3.71 15.31 28.07
C ARG A 110 3.54 14.76 29.49
N ARG A 111 2.67 13.77 29.69
CA ARG A 111 2.46 13.12 31.00
C ARG A 111 3.69 12.35 31.49
N ASN A 112 4.45 11.75 30.57
CA ASN A 112 5.67 10.99 30.88
C ASN A 112 6.96 11.87 30.88
N GLY A 113 6.81 13.18 30.79
CA GLY A 113 7.89 14.16 30.89
C GLY A 113 7.87 14.99 32.18
N GLU A 114 6.82 14.83 33.00
CA GLU A 114 6.72 15.28 34.39
C GLU A 114 7.28 14.19 35.33
#